data_AF-A0A1E3SMZ1-F1
#
_entry.id   AF-A0A1E3SMZ1-F1
#
_cell.length_a   1.000
_cell.length_b   1.000
_cell.length_c   1.000
_cell.angle_alpha   90.00
_cell.angle_beta   90.00
_cell.angle_gamma   90.00
#
_symmetry.space_group_name_H-M   'P 1'
#
loop_
_entity.id
_entity.type
_entity.pdbx_description
1 polymer ?
#
loop_
_entity_poly.entity_id
_entity_poly.type
_entity_poly.pdbx_seq_one_letter_code
_entity_poly.pdbx_strand_id
1 'polypeptide(L)'
;MSHNTLWIVIAVVVALLLIAGVIVAINATRGRRHRQAEQIREQARLESAKLERREALAQETAAKARAAQAEAEVKAAEAARLQEHAAAHQSEAAASREQLEQQWDRADRIDPKAGKHGRHEADGDKAAADAPASSAEPAQTTTDAGVAPQETYRGTQR
;
A
#
# COMPACT_ATOMS: atom_id res chain seq x y z
N MET A 1 38.80 86.73 26.12
CA MET A 1 38.10 85.52 26.61
C MET A 1 36.77 85.33 25.87
N SER A 2 36.79 85.22 24.53
CA SER A 2 35.57 85.11 23.69
C SER A 2 35.59 83.90 22.73
N HIS A 3 36.75 83.29 22.50
CA HIS A 3 36.88 82.13 21.59
C HIS A 3 36.44 80.80 22.24
N ASN A 4 36.79 80.58 23.52
CA ASN A 4 36.42 79.35 24.23
C ASN A 4 34.90 79.21 24.38
N THR A 5 34.20 80.31 24.69
CA THR A 5 32.73 80.31 24.81
C THR A 5 32.05 79.96 23.49
N LEU A 6 32.59 80.44 22.36
CA LEU A 6 32.04 80.18 21.03
C LEU A 6 32.18 78.70 20.65
N TRP A 7 33.34 78.08 20.91
CA TRP A 7 33.52 76.63 20.70
C TRP A 7 32.64 75.76 21.60
N ILE A 8 32.43 76.16 22.86
CA ILE A 8 31.54 75.44 23.77
C ILE A 8 30.10 75.48 23.26
N VAL A 9 29.62 76.63 22.77
CA VAL A 9 28.27 76.74 22.19
C VAL A 9 28.13 75.86 20.94
N ILE A 10 29.14 75.86 20.06
CA ILE A 10 29.14 74.99 18.87
C ILE A 10 29.11 73.52 19.28
N ALA A 11 29.92 73.11 20.26
CA ALA A 11 29.94 71.73 20.74
C ALA A 11 28.58 71.29 21.30
N VAL A 12 27.90 72.16 22.05
CA VAL A 12 26.54 71.89 22.57
C VAL A 12 25.52 71.76 21.45
N VAL A 13 25.56 72.64 20.45
CA VAL A 13 24.64 72.56 19.29
C VAL A 13 24.87 71.27 18.50
N VAL A 14 26.13 70.90 18.25
CA VAL A 14 26.46 69.63 17.57
C VAL A 14 26.00 68.43 18.40
N ALA A 15 26.20 68.44 19.71
CA ALA A 15 25.72 67.37 20.59
C ALA A 15 24.20 67.24 20.55
N LEU A 16 23.45 68.35 20.57
CA LEU A 16 21.98 68.33 20.45
C LEU A 16 21.50 67.79 19.10
N LEU A 17 22.18 68.15 18.00
CA LEU A 17 21.87 67.63 16.67
C LEU A 17 22.14 66.12 16.56
N LEU A 18 23.23 65.64 17.17
CA LEU A 18 23.53 64.21 17.23
C LEU A 18 22.48 63.44 18.04
N ILE A 19 22.07 63.97 19.20
CA ILE A 19 21.02 63.36 20.03
C ILE A 19 19.68 63.30 19.26
N ALA A 20 19.31 64.39 18.58
CA ALA A 20 18.10 64.43 17.77
C ALA A 20 18.13 63.42 16.61
N GLY A 21 19.27 63.29 15.92
CA GLY A 21 19.47 62.31 14.84
C GLY A 21 19.31 60.86 15.32
N VAL A 22 19.85 60.53 16.49
CA VAL A 22 19.74 59.19 17.09
C VAL A 22 18.30 58.84 17.45
N ILE A 23 17.53 59.78 18.01
CA ILE A 23 16.13 59.57 18.37
C ILE A 23 15.27 59.27 17.12
N VAL A 24 15.48 60.01 16.03
CA VAL A 24 14.75 59.80 14.78
C VAL A 24 15.09 58.43 14.15
N ALA A 25 16.35 58.02 14.17
CA ALA A 25 16.78 56.71 13.66
C ALA A 25 16.16 55.54 14.45
N ILE A 26 16.06 55.66 15.78
CA ILE A 26 15.42 54.65 16.63
C ILE A 26 13.91 54.59 16.38
N ASN A 27 13.24 55.73 16.18
CA ASN A 27 11.80 55.74 15.88
C ASN A 27 11.47 55.21 14.47
N ALA A 28 12.32 55.50 13.47
CA ALA A 28 12.15 55.01 12.10
C ALA A 28 12.25 53.48 12.00
N THR A 29 13.04 52.84 12.87
CA THR A 29 13.16 51.37 12.91
C THR A 29 12.00 50.70 13.65
N ARG A 30 11.36 51.38 14.63
CA ARG A 30 10.16 50.88 15.33
C ARG A 30 8.92 50.82 14.43
N GLY A 31 8.76 51.74 13.48
CA GLY A 31 7.65 51.73 12.51
C GLY A 31 7.68 50.57 11.51
N ARG A 32 8.86 50.01 11.21
CA ARG A 32 9.02 48.86 10.29
C ARG A 32 8.72 47.51 10.97
N ARG A 33 8.95 47.39 12.28
CA ARG A 33 8.74 46.15 13.04
C ARG A 33 7.25 45.78 13.18
N HIS A 34 6.36 46.77 13.30
CA HIS A 34 4.92 46.51 13.37
C HIS A 34 4.33 45.97 12.06
N ARG A 35 4.82 46.45 10.91
CA ARG A 35 4.35 45.95 9.60
C ARG A 35 4.83 44.54 9.30
N GLN A 36 6.02 44.15 9.76
CA GLN A 36 6.53 42.79 9.61
C GLN A 36 5.77 41.78 10.48
N ALA A 37 5.34 42.16 11.68
CA ALA A 37 4.54 41.30 12.55
C ALA A 37 3.16 40.96 11.95
N GLU A 38 2.49 41.93 11.32
CA GLU A 38 1.21 41.68 10.64
C GLU A 38 1.38 40.81 9.38
N GLN A 39 2.44 41.03 8.59
CA GLN A 39 2.74 40.18 7.43
C GLN A 39 3.05 38.73 7.83
N ILE A 40 3.78 38.51 8.92
CA ILE A 40 4.05 37.16 9.44
C ILE A 40 2.76 36.50 9.95
N ARG A 41 1.84 37.26 10.58
CA ARG A 41 0.53 36.74 11.01
C ARG A 41 -0.35 36.35 9.84
N GLU A 42 -0.39 37.15 8.77
CA GLU A 42 -1.14 36.81 7.56
C GLU A 42 -0.54 35.60 6.85
N GLN A 43 0.79 35.52 6.71
CA GLN A 43 1.46 34.36 6.13
C GLN A 43 1.22 33.09 6.94
N ALA A 44 1.32 33.17 8.28
CA ALA A 44 1.03 32.06 9.18
C ALA A 44 -0.43 31.58 9.07
N ARG A 45 -1.39 32.48 8.90
CA ARG A 45 -2.81 32.12 8.69
C ARG A 45 -3.04 31.40 7.35
N LEU A 46 -2.35 31.82 6.29
CA LEU A 46 -2.46 31.18 4.97
C LEU A 46 -1.79 29.80 4.95
N GLU A 47 -0.67 29.63 5.65
CA GLU A 47 0.00 28.34 5.79
C GLU A 47 -0.77 27.39 6.71
N SER A 48 -1.34 27.89 7.81
CA SER A 48 -2.17 27.08 8.71
C SER A 48 -3.41 26.55 7.99
N ALA A 49 -4.08 27.37 7.17
CA ALA A 49 -5.24 26.92 6.38
C ALA A 49 -4.88 25.84 5.35
N LYS A 50 -3.65 25.87 4.80
CA LYS A 50 -3.15 24.82 3.90
C LYS A 50 -2.81 23.54 4.66
N LEU A 51 -2.24 23.66 5.86
CA LEU A 51 -1.96 22.52 6.73
C LEU A 51 -3.24 21.84 7.20
N GLU A 52 -4.24 22.61 7.63
CA GLU A 52 -5.53 22.10 8.08
C GLU A 52 -6.26 21.32 6.97
N ARG A 53 -6.21 21.80 5.72
CA ARG A 53 -6.73 21.03 4.56
C ARG A 53 -5.97 19.73 4.33
N ARG A 54 -4.63 19.75 4.44
CA ARG A 54 -3.81 18.53 4.29
C ARG A 54 -4.06 17.54 5.42
N GLU A 55 -4.22 18.04 6.63
CA GLU A 55 -4.53 17.25 7.81
C GLU A 55 -5.92 16.61 7.69
N ALA A 56 -6.92 17.36 7.22
CA ALA A 56 -8.25 16.83 6.94
C ALA A 56 -8.21 15.70 5.90
N LEU A 57 -7.48 15.88 4.79
CA LEU A 57 -7.31 14.84 3.77
C LEU A 57 -6.55 13.61 4.31
N ALA A 58 -5.56 13.82 5.16
CA ALA A 58 -4.83 12.73 5.80
C ALA A 58 -5.71 11.95 6.77
N GLN A 59 -6.54 12.63 7.57
CA GLN A 59 -7.50 12.00 8.47
C GLN A 59 -8.58 11.24 7.69
N GLU A 60 -9.10 11.82 6.60
CA GLU A 60 -10.06 11.15 5.71
C GLU A 60 -9.45 9.89 5.09
N THR A 61 -8.22 9.99 4.58
CA THR A 61 -7.50 8.85 3.99
C THR A 61 -7.24 7.76 5.03
N ALA A 62 -6.84 8.14 6.26
CA ALA A 62 -6.62 7.20 7.35
C ALA A 62 -7.92 6.51 7.77
N ALA A 63 -9.04 7.24 7.85
CA ALA A 63 -10.35 6.66 8.14
C ALA A 63 -10.79 5.70 7.03
N LYS A 64 -10.63 6.08 5.76
CA LYS A 64 -10.93 5.23 4.60
C LYS A 64 -10.09 3.96 4.57
N ALA A 65 -8.80 4.07 4.90
CA ALA A 65 -7.92 2.91 4.99
C ALA A 65 -8.37 1.93 6.08
N ARG A 66 -8.77 2.44 7.26
CA ARG A 66 -9.30 1.60 8.34
C ARG A 66 -10.62 0.92 7.95
N ALA A 67 -11.51 1.63 7.25
CA ALA A 67 -12.75 1.05 6.74
C ALA A 67 -12.50 -0.08 5.73
N ALA A 68 -11.63 0.16 4.75
CA ALA A 68 -11.25 -0.85 3.77
C ALA A 68 -10.58 -2.07 4.41
N GLN A 69 -9.75 -1.86 5.43
CA GLN A 69 -9.13 -2.95 6.18
C GLN A 69 -10.18 -3.79 6.93
N ALA A 70 -11.13 -3.15 7.61
CA ALA A 70 -12.21 -3.85 8.31
C ALA A 70 -13.06 -4.70 7.34
N GLU A 71 -13.38 -4.17 6.16
CA GLU A 71 -14.10 -4.92 5.12
C GLU A 71 -13.29 -6.13 4.62
N ALA A 72 -11.99 -5.96 4.42
CA ALA A 72 -11.09 -7.05 4.03
C ALA A 72 -11.02 -8.15 5.10
N GLU A 73 -10.95 -7.76 6.37
CA GLU A 73 -10.94 -8.71 7.50
C GLU A 73 -12.24 -9.51 7.59
N VAL A 74 -13.41 -8.86 7.39
CA VAL A 74 -14.71 -9.55 7.33
C VAL A 74 -14.73 -10.57 6.19
N LYS A 75 -14.26 -10.18 5.00
CA LYS A 75 -14.23 -11.06 3.83
C LYS A 75 -13.24 -12.22 4.02
N ALA A 76 -12.10 -11.97 4.67
CA ALA A 76 -11.14 -13.01 5.00
C ALA A 76 -11.72 -14.02 5.99
N ALA A 77 -12.47 -13.55 7.00
CA ALA A 77 -13.15 -14.42 7.95
C ALA A 77 -14.23 -15.28 7.27
N GLU A 78 -15.01 -14.70 6.35
CA GLU A 78 -16.00 -15.44 5.57
C GLU A 78 -15.35 -16.51 4.67
N ALA A 79 -14.26 -16.16 3.99
CA ALA A 79 -13.50 -17.11 3.19
C ALA A 79 -12.94 -18.27 4.04
N ALA A 80 -12.41 -17.96 5.23
CA ALA A 80 -11.94 -18.97 6.17
C ALA A 80 -13.08 -19.91 6.60
N ARG A 81 -14.29 -19.39 6.83
CA ARG A 81 -15.46 -20.22 7.14
C ARG A 81 -15.84 -21.14 5.99
N LEU A 82 -15.89 -20.62 4.77
CA LEU A 82 -16.19 -21.45 3.60
C LEU A 82 -15.13 -22.55 3.39
N GLN A 83 -13.85 -22.23 3.62
CA GLN A 83 -12.77 -23.21 3.55
C GLN A 83 -12.88 -24.29 4.63
N GLU A 84 -13.24 -23.92 5.86
CA GLU A 84 -13.50 -24.86 6.95
C GLU A 84 -14.65 -25.82 6.59
N HIS A 85 -15.75 -25.30 6.03
CA HIS A 85 -16.84 -26.13 5.52
C HIS A 85 -16.40 -27.08 4.41
N ALA A 86 -15.62 -26.59 3.45
CA ALA A 86 -15.10 -27.43 2.37
C ALA A 86 -14.18 -28.54 2.90
N ALA A 87 -13.31 -28.21 3.85
CA ALA A 87 -12.42 -29.18 4.49
C ALA A 87 -13.22 -30.25 5.27
N ALA A 88 -14.28 -29.85 5.98
CA ALA A 88 -15.17 -30.78 6.66
C ALA A 88 -15.83 -31.77 5.68
N HIS A 89 -16.40 -31.28 4.57
CA HIS A 89 -16.98 -32.14 3.54
C HIS A 89 -15.96 -33.09 2.89
N GLN A 90 -14.73 -32.62 2.64
CA GLN A 90 -13.67 -33.49 2.12
C GLN A 90 -13.29 -34.58 3.12
N SER A 91 -13.20 -34.24 4.41
CA SER A 91 -12.89 -35.22 5.47
C SER A 91 -13.99 -36.28 5.60
N GLU A 92 -15.26 -35.89 5.50
CA GLU A 92 -16.40 -36.81 5.55
C GLU A 92 -16.42 -37.74 4.32
N ALA A 93 -16.13 -37.19 3.13
CA ALA A 93 -16.02 -37.97 1.90
C ALA A 93 -14.85 -38.97 1.96
N ALA A 94 -13.70 -38.57 2.53
CA ALA A 94 -12.56 -39.45 2.74
C ALA A 94 -12.90 -40.59 3.72
N ALA A 95 -13.53 -40.26 4.85
CA ALA A 95 -13.98 -41.27 5.83
C ALA A 95 -14.99 -42.25 5.22
N SER A 96 -15.89 -41.78 4.36
CA SER A 96 -16.86 -42.64 3.67
C SER A 96 -16.19 -43.61 2.69
N ARG A 97 -15.15 -43.17 1.98
CA ARG A 97 -14.34 -44.04 1.10
C ARG A 97 -13.63 -45.13 1.89
N GLU A 98 -13.01 -44.76 3.01
CA GLU A 98 -12.32 -45.71 3.88
C GLU A 98 -13.28 -46.76 4.45
N GLN A 99 -14.50 -46.35 4.85
CA GLN A 99 -15.53 -47.28 5.29
C GLN A 99 -16.02 -48.23 4.19
N LEU A 100 -16.08 -47.78 2.93
CA LEU A 100 -16.43 -48.63 1.80
C LEU A 100 -15.32 -49.64 1.50
N GLU A 101 -14.07 -49.22 1.51
CA GLU A 101 -12.90 -50.08 1.31
C GLU A 101 -12.83 -51.17 2.39
N GLN A 102 -13.03 -50.82 3.66
CA GLN A 102 -13.10 -51.80 4.76
C GLN A 102 -14.26 -52.81 4.60
N GLN A 103 -15.39 -52.39 4.02
CA GLN A 103 -16.51 -53.29 3.73
C GLN A 103 -16.20 -54.24 2.58
N TRP A 104 -15.54 -53.76 1.53
CA TRP A 104 -15.08 -54.60 0.42
C TRP A 104 -14.04 -55.62 0.89
N ASP A 105 -13.02 -55.18 1.65
CA ASP A 105 -12.03 -56.08 2.26
C ASP A 105 -12.65 -57.16 3.14
N ARG A 106 -13.73 -56.81 3.86
CA ARG A 106 -14.48 -57.78 4.67
C ARG A 106 -15.26 -58.75 3.80
N ALA A 107 -15.90 -58.27 2.73
CA ALA A 107 -16.64 -59.11 1.80
C ALA A 107 -15.70 -60.12 1.11
N ASP A 108 -14.56 -59.66 0.60
CA ASP A 108 -13.56 -60.49 -0.08
C ASP A 108 -12.98 -61.57 0.84
N ARG A 109 -12.82 -61.26 2.13
CA ARG A 109 -12.36 -62.24 3.14
C ARG A 109 -13.38 -63.34 3.42
N ILE A 110 -14.67 -63.05 3.27
CA ILE A 110 -15.75 -64.00 3.51
C ILE A 110 -16.05 -64.82 2.24
N ASP A 111 -15.77 -64.28 1.05
CA ASP A 111 -16.03 -64.97 -0.22
C ASP A 111 -15.10 -66.19 -0.43
N PRO A 112 -15.63 -67.43 -0.41
CA PRO A 112 -14.84 -68.63 -0.67
C PRO A 112 -14.30 -68.73 -2.12
N LYS A 113 -14.72 -67.85 -3.04
CA LYS A 113 -14.19 -67.76 -4.42
C LYS A 113 -13.03 -66.76 -4.57
N ALA A 114 -12.79 -65.86 -3.63
CA ALA A 114 -11.75 -64.82 -3.73
C ALA A 114 -10.33 -65.40 -3.87
N GLY A 115 -10.05 -66.53 -3.22
CA GLY A 115 -8.75 -67.21 -3.31
C GLY A 115 -8.45 -67.90 -4.64
N LYS A 116 -9.40 -67.97 -5.59
CA LYS A 116 -9.22 -68.71 -6.86
C LYS A 116 -8.78 -67.86 -8.05
N HIS A 117 -8.91 -66.53 -7.98
CA HIS A 117 -8.61 -65.63 -9.11
C HIS A 117 -7.26 -64.91 -8.98
N GLY A 118 -6.74 -64.69 -7.75
CA GLY A 118 -5.51 -63.91 -7.52
C GLY A 118 -4.17 -64.55 -7.91
N ARG A 119 -4.13 -65.70 -8.60
CA ARG A 119 -2.86 -66.34 -9.03
C ARG A 119 -2.55 -66.17 -10.53
N HIS A 120 -3.50 -65.72 -11.36
CA HIS A 120 -3.31 -65.67 -12.81
C HIS A 120 -2.97 -64.28 -13.38
N GLU A 121 -3.08 -63.19 -12.63
CA GLU A 121 -2.83 -61.83 -13.14
C GLU A 121 -1.43 -61.26 -12.84
N ALA A 122 -0.60 -61.93 -12.04
CA ALA A 122 0.76 -61.47 -11.75
C ALA A 122 1.80 -61.76 -12.85
N ASP A 123 1.41 -62.42 -13.96
CA ASP A 123 2.35 -62.89 -15.01
C ASP A 123 2.12 -62.23 -16.39
N GLY A 124 1.24 -61.23 -16.49
CA GLY A 124 0.78 -60.70 -17.79
C GLY A 124 1.44 -59.41 -18.31
N ASP A 125 2.07 -58.58 -17.46
CA ASP A 125 2.29 -57.16 -17.81
C ASP A 125 3.75 -56.80 -18.17
N LYS A 126 4.40 -57.63 -18.99
CA LYS A 126 5.70 -57.32 -19.62
C LYS A 126 5.66 -57.22 -21.15
N ALA A 127 4.48 -57.26 -21.77
CA ALA A 127 4.35 -57.40 -23.23
C ALA A 127 3.69 -56.22 -23.97
N ALA A 128 3.59 -55.04 -23.36
CA ALA A 128 3.01 -53.84 -24.02
C ALA A 128 4.01 -52.69 -24.22
N ALA A 129 5.32 -52.99 -24.23
CA ALA A 129 6.38 -52.06 -24.59
C ALA A 129 6.86 -52.30 -26.03
N ASP A 130 5.94 -52.30 -27.01
CA ASP A 130 6.31 -52.12 -28.42
C ASP A 130 5.08 -51.77 -29.26
N ALA A 131 4.85 -50.47 -29.46
CA ALA A 131 4.04 -49.96 -30.57
C ALA A 131 4.68 -48.64 -31.06
N PRO A 132 5.05 -48.56 -32.34
CA PRO A 132 5.82 -47.43 -32.88
C PRO A 132 4.96 -46.19 -33.16
N ALA A 133 5.65 -45.06 -33.14
CA ALA A 133 5.17 -43.70 -33.38
C ALA A 133 4.22 -43.54 -34.57
N SER A 134 3.15 -42.77 -34.35
CA SER A 134 2.42 -42.06 -35.42
C SER A 134 2.12 -40.63 -34.99
N SER A 135 2.70 -39.72 -35.74
CA SER A 135 2.71 -38.27 -35.70
C SER A 135 1.39 -37.57 -35.32
N ALA A 136 1.48 -36.63 -34.37
CA ALA A 136 0.65 -35.43 -34.30
C ALA A 136 1.46 -34.29 -33.65
N GLU A 137 2.07 -33.48 -34.52
CA GLU A 137 2.18 -32.02 -34.48
C GLU A 137 2.37 -31.28 -33.13
N PRO A 138 3.48 -30.51 -32.95
CA PRO A 138 3.68 -29.69 -31.75
C PRO A 138 2.85 -28.41 -31.83
N ALA A 139 1.73 -28.38 -31.10
CA ALA A 139 1.01 -27.15 -30.80
C ALA A 139 1.88 -26.27 -29.88
N GLN A 140 2.56 -25.29 -30.48
CA GLN A 140 3.15 -24.18 -29.75
C GLN A 140 2.04 -23.36 -29.11
N THR A 141 1.80 -23.55 -27.81
CA THR A 141 1.06 -22.56 -27.03
C THR A 141 2.05 -21.53 -26.54
N THR A 142 2.19 -20.47 -27.31
CA THR A 142 2.83 -19.24 -26.87
C THR A 142 2.14 -18.79 -25.58
N THR A 143 2.94 -18.69 -24.52
CA THR A 143 2.59 -17.97 -23.30
C THR A 143 2.32 -16.51 -23.68
N ASP A 144 1.05 -16.19 -23.92
CA ASP A 144 0.55 -14.81 -23.93
C ASP A 144 0.15 -14.44 -22.51
N ALA A 145 1.13 -13.92 -21.77
CA ALA A 145 0.92 -13.23 -20.50
C ALA A 145 1.95 -12.10 -20.42
N GLY A 146 1.72 -11.05 -21.19
CA GLY A 146 2.63 -9.91 -21.22
C GLY A 146 2.24 -8.76 -22.15
N VAL A 147 0.95 -8.48 -22.35
CA VAL A 147 0.53 -7.23 -23.03
C VAL A 147 0.07 -6.23 -21.98
N ALA A 148 1.00 -5.36 -21.59
CA ALA A 148 0.66 -4.07 -21.00
C ALA A 148 -0.01 -3.19 -22.07
N PRO A 149 -1.17 -2.56 -21.80
CA PRO A 149 -1.63 -1.47 -22.64
C PRO A 149 -0.77 -0.24 -22.34
N GLN A 150 0.16 0.09 -23.24
CA GLN A 150 0.66 1.46 -23.32
C GLN A 150 -0.46 2.30 -23.94
N GLU A 151 -1.16 3.07 -23.11
CA GLU A 151 -1.97 4.17 -23.61
C GLU A 151 -1.05 5.17 -24.31
N THR A 152 -1.12 5.13 -25.63
CA THR A 152 -0.48 6.10 -26.50
C THR A 152 -1.22 7.43 -26.34
N TYR A 153 -0.61 8.33 -25.58
CA TYR A 153 -0.96 9.73 -25.49
C TYR A 153 -0.85 10.38 -26.87
N ARG A 154 -1.98 10.56 -27.55
CA ARG A 154 -2.10 11.30 -28.81
C ARG A 154 -2.94 12.55 -28.55
N GLY A 155 -2.27 13.69 -28.31
CA GLY A 155 -2.98 14.93 -28.03
C GLY A 155 -2.12 16.16 -27.90
N THR A 156 -1.40 16.54 -28.95
CA THR A 156 -1.01 17.96 -29.17
C THR A 156 -0.98 18.23 -30.67
N GLN A 157 -2.09 18.74 -31.22
CA GLN A 157 -2.02 19.53 -32.46
C GLN A 157 -1.75 20.98 -32.06
N ARG A 158 -0.70 21.54 -32.66
CA ARG A 158 -0.46 22.97 -32.77
C ARG A 158 -1.12 23.49 -34.02
#